data_AF-A0A2N8NLY5-F1
#
_entry.id   AF-A0A2N8NLY5-F1
#
_cell.length_a   1.000
_cell.length_b   1.000
_cell.length_c   1.000
_cell.angle_alpha   90.00
_cell.angle_beta   90.00
_cell.angle_gamma   90.00
#
_symmetry.space_group_name_H-M   'P 1'
#
loop_
_entity.id
_entity.type
_entity.pdbx_description
1 polymer ?
#
loop_
_entity_poly.entity_id
_entity_poly.type
_entity_poly.pdbx_seq_one_letter_code
_entity_poly.pdbx_strand_id
1 'polypeptide(L)'
;MDLLDLWRGRLSLRRIGVLVKALLRKPGRSAVLAAVDESAVWSTQDHLMARVSDALELSNYLFLKAHSDSAEDLSPPDPLPRPGTPDPGLAESAEDFASGAELSQFLQEITNF
;
A
#
# COMPACT_ATOMS: atom_id res chain seq x y z
N MET A 1 19.93 -7.19 14.29
CA MET A 1 19.69 -5.83 14.82
C MET A 1 18.21 -5.77 15.09
N ASP A 2 17.84 -5.70 16.35
CA ASP A 2 16.44 -5.79 16.78
C ASP A 2 16.04 -4.53 17.56
N LEU A 3 14.74 -4.21 17.64
CA LEU A 3 14.21 -3.10 18.45
C LEU A 3 14.59 -3.27 19.93
N LEU A 4 14.74 -4.50 20.40
CA LEU A 4 15.25 -4.81 21.73
C LEU A 4 16.66 -4.28 21.98
N ASP A 5 17.48 -4.07 20.95
CA ASP A 5 18.81 -3.50 21.12
C ASP A 5 18.76 -1.99 21.43
N LEU A 6 17.69 -1.28 21.04
CA LEU A 6 17.44 0.10 21.46
C LEU A 6 17.13 0.16 22.96
N TRP A 7 16.23 -0.71 23.42
CA TRP A 7 15.83 -0.76 24.83
C TRP A 7 17.00 -1.17 25.75
N ARG A 8 17.85 -2.09 25.29
CA ARG A 8 19.07 -2.52 26.01
C ARG A 8 20.24 -1.53 25.92
N GLY A 9 20.06 -0.36 25.28
CA GLY A 9 21.10 0.66 25.12
C GLY A 9 22.26 0.29 24.19
N ARG A 10 22.15 -0.83 23.44
CA ARG A 10 23.16 -1.29 22.47
C ARG A 10 23.02 -0.61 21.12
N LEU A 11 21.87 0.02 20.86
CA LEU A 11 21.57 0.76 19.64
C LEU A 11 21.20 2.21 19.99
N SER A 12 21.88 3.18 19.38
CA SER A 12 21.58 4.60 19.60
C SER A 12 20.51 5.12 18.62
N LEU A 13 19.72 6.10 19.06
CA LEU A 13 18.73 6.78 18.21
C LEU A 13 19.34 7.38 16.94
N ARG A 14 20.57 7.90 17.04
CA ARG A 14 21.32 8.40 15.88
C ARG A 14 21.55 7.29 14.85
N ARG A 15 21.91 6.09 15.30
CA ARG A 15 22.15 4.94 14.41
C ARG A 15 20.85 4.43 13.76
N ILE A 16 19.74 4.45 14.50
CA ILE A 16 18.41 4.15 13.94
C ILE A 16 18.07 5.14 12.83
N GLY A 17 18.22 6.44 13.06
CA GLY A 17 17.95 7.46 12.04
C GLY A 17 18.78 7.26 10.77
N VAL A 18 20.06 6.88 10.91
CA VAL A 18 20.92 6.53 9.76
C VAL A 18 20.43 5.28 9.05
N LEU A 19 20.03 4.22 9.77
CA LEU A 19 19.52 2.98 9.18
C LEU A 19 18.19 3.21 8.44
N VAL A 20 17.27 3.98 9.02
CA VAL A 20 16.03 4.40 8.34
C VAL A 20 16.35 5.16 7.07
N LYS A 21 17.23 6.17 7.13
CA LYS A 21 17.64 6.95 5.95
C LYS A 21 18.36 6.10 4.89
N ALA A 22 19.10 5.08 5.29
CA ALA A 22 19.75 4.15 4.38
C ALA A 22 18.75 3.17 3.74
N LEU A 23 17.75 2.70 4.48
CA LEU A 23 16.66 1.87 3.96
C LEU A 23 15.82 2.65 2.94
N LEU A 24 15.50 3.91 3.23
CA LEU A 24 14.80 4.79 2.29
C LEU A 24 15.57 5.05 0.98
N ARG A 25 16.89 4.83 0.96
CA ARG A 25 17.74 5.00 -0.23
C ARG A 25 17.98 3.72 -1.01
N LYS A 26 17.67 2.55 -0.45
CA LYS A 26 17.89 1.28 -1.15
C LYS A 26 16.78 1.09 -2.19
N PRO A 27 17.13 0.89 -3.47
CA PRO A 27 16.13 0.61 -4.49
C PRO A 27 15.51 -0.77 -4.22
N GLY A 28 14.20 -0.80 -4.01
CA GLY A 28 13.43 -2.00 -3.70
C GLY A 28 12.20 -1.69 -2.86
N ARG A 29 11.23 -2.60 -2.88
CA ARG A 29 9.97 -2.55 -2.12
C ARG A 29 10.22 -2.71 -0.62
N SER A 30 10.87 -1.74 0.02
CA SER A 30 10.88 -1.71 1.48
C SER A 30 9.46 -1.34 1.93
N ALA A 31 8.86 -2.16 2.79
CA ALA A 31 7.49 -1.93 3.28
C ALA A 31 7.34 -0.53 3.92
N VAL A 32 8.42 -0.02 4.53
CA VAL A 32 8.47 1.34 5.08
C VAL A 32 8.42 2.40 3.99
N LEU A 33 9.19 2.25 2.90
CA LEU A 33 9.15 3.22 1.80
C LEU A 33 7.81 3.14 1.07
N ALA A 34 7.24 1.95 0.88
CA ALA A 34 5.90 1.77 0.31
C ALA A 34 4.78 2.39 1.17
N ALA A 35 4.93 2.39 2.50
CA ALA A 35 3.96 3.01 3.41
C ALA A 35 4.10 4.55 3.48
N VAL A 36 5.26 5.09 3.13
CA VAL A 36 5.55 6.54 3.21
C VAL A 36 5.48 7.22 1.85
N ASP A 37 5.71 6.49 0.76
CA ASP A 37 5.81 7.01 -0.60
C ASP A 37 5.16 6.04 -1.60
N GLU A 38 4.09 6.49 -2.25
CA GLU A 38 3.35 5.73 -3.26
C GLU A 38 4.21 5.43 -4.50
N SER A 39 5.17 6.31 -4.82
CA SER A 39 6.10 6.14 -5.95
C SER A 39 7.10 4.98 -5.75
N ALA A 40 7.18 4.44 -4.54
CA ALA A 40 7.96 3.26 -4.23
C ALA A 40 7.22 1.95 -4.50
N VAL A 41 5.90 2.01 -4.72
CA VAL A 41 5.07 0.84 -5.02
C VAL A 41 5.05 0.57 -6.52
N TRP A 42 4.77 1.60 -7.32
CA TRP A 42 4.80 1.55 -8.79
C TRP A 42 5.81 2.55 -9.35
N SER A 43 6.61 2.09 -10.29
CA SER A 43 7.43 2.97 -11.12
C SER A 43 6.56 3.70 -12.15
N THR A 44 7.09 4.78 -12.74
CA THR A 44 6.42 5.50 -13.83
C THR A 44 6.08 4.60 -15.01
N GLN A 45 6.94 3.62 -15.31
CA GLN A 45 6.70 2.63 -16.35
C GLN A 45 5.47 1.77 -16.01
N ASP A 46 5.32 1.36 -14.75
CA ASP A 46 4.17 0.54 -14.31
C ASP A 46 2.86 1.30 -14.48
N HIS A 47 2.83 2.59 -14.12
CA HIS A 47 1.66 3.44 -14.33
C HIS A 47 1.27 3.59 -15.81
N LEU A 48 2.26 3.75 -16.69
CA LEU A 48 2.05 3.86 -18.13
C LEU A 48 1.57 2.53 -18.73
N MET A 49 2.18 1.41 -18.33
CA MET A 49 1.78 0.09 -18.80
C MET A 49 0.36 -0.26 -18.37
N ALA A 50 -0.02 0.04 -17.13
CA ALA A 50 -1.39 -0.13 -16.67
C ALA A 50 -2.37 0.71 -17.53
N ARG A 51 -2.01 1.96 -17.84
CA ARG A 51 -2.86 2.84 -18.66
C ARG A 51 -3.02 2.33 -20.09
N VAL A 52 -1.96 1.78 -20.69
CA VAL A 52 -2.02 1.17 -22.03
C VAL A 52 -2.91 -0.07 -22.00
N SER A 53 -2.79 -0.92 -20.97
CA SER A 53 -3.63 -2.10 -20.81
C SER A 53 -5.11 -1.73 -20.72
N ASP A 54 -5.49 -0.80 -19.83
CA ASP A 54 -6.87 -0.33 -19.67
C ASP A 54 -7.45 0.19 -21.01
N ALA A 55 -6.65 0.94 -21.77
CA ALA A 55 -7.07 1.49 -23.05
C ALA A 55 -7.27 0.41 -24.13
N LEU A 56 -6.42 -0.63 -24.15
CA LEU A 56 -6.55 -1.75 -25.07
C LEU A 56 -7.78 -2.59 -24.77
N GLU A 57 -8.04 -2.89 -23.50
CA GLU A 57 -9.24 -3.63 -23.11
C GLU A 57 -10.51 -2.87 -23.45
N LEU A 58 -10.54 -1.56 -23.16
CA LEU A 58 -11.66 -0.70 -23.53
C LEU A 58 -11.87 -0.66 -25.05
N SER A 59 -10.79 -0.58 -25.83
CA SER A 59 -10.87 -0.60 -27.29
C SER A 59 -11.46 -1.92 -27.80
N ASN A 60 -11.02 -3.06 -27.25
CA ASN A 60 -11.57 -4.36 -27.61
C ASN A 60 -13.04 -4.48 -27.23
N TYR A 61 -13.42 -4.01 -26.04
CA TYR A 61 -14.81 -3.97 -25.61
C TYR A 61 -15.68 -3.16 -26.57
N LEU A 62 -15.25 -1.94 -26.93
CA LEU A 62 -15.99 -1.09 -27.87
C LEU A 62 -16.09 -1.73 -29.26
N PHE A 63 -15.02 -2.37 -29.72
CA PHE A 63 -15.02 -3.10 -30.98
C PHE A 63 -16.02 -4.26 -30.98
N LEU A 64 -15.99 -5.11 -29.95
CA LEU A 64 -16.93 -6.22 -29.80
C LEU A 64 -18.37 -5.73 -29.67
N LYS A 65 -18.60 -4.67 -28.89
CA LYS A 65 -19.92 -4.07 -28.72
C LYS A 65 -20.51 -3.52 -30.01
N ALA A 66 -19.67 -2.96 -30.88
CA ALA A 66 -20.12 -2.41 -32.17
C ALA A 66 -20.36 -3.48 -33.25
N HIS A 67 -19.74 -4.67 -33.13
CA HIS A 67 -19.70 -5.67 -34.21
C HIS A 67 -20.24 -7.04 -33.81
N SER A 68 -20.89 -7.19 -32.65
CA SER A 68 -21.50 -8.46 -32.23
C SER A 68 -23.00 -8.31 -31.99
N ASP A 69 -23.77 -9.29 -32.45
CA ASP A 69 -25.22 -9.35 -32.24
C ASP A 69 -25.57 -9.70 -30.77
N SER A 70 -24.58 -10.11 -29.96
CA SER A 70 -24.71 -10.41 -28.53
C SER A 70 -24.13 -9.29 -27.64
N ALA A 71 -24.00 -8.08 -28.17
CA ALA A 71 -23.39 -6.94 -27.48
C ALA A 71 -24.15 -6.43 -26.25
N GLU A 72 -25.44 -6.78 -26.10
CA GLU A 72 -26.27 -6.36 -24.96
C GLU A 72 -25.80 -6.94 -23.62
N ASP A 73 -25.18 -8.12 -23.63
CA ASP A 73 -24.69 -8.81 -22.42
C ASP A 73 -23.24 -8.43 -22.06
N LEU A 74 -22.58 -7.57 -22.86
CA LEU A 74 -21.18 -7.24 -22.65
C LEU A 74 -21.03 -6.09 -21.63
N SER A 75 -20.37 -6.37 -20.51
CA SER A 75 -20.02 -5.35 -19.52
C SER A 75 -18.71 -4.63 -19.89
N PRO A 76 -18.59 -3.32 -19.60
CA PRO A 76 -17.30 -2.63 -19.71
C PRO A 76 -16.24 -3.29 -18.83
N PRO A 77 -14.97 -3.34 -19.26
CA PRO A 77 -13.89 -3.88 -18.44
C PRO A 77 -13.56 -2.93 -17.29
N ASP A 78 -13.23 -3.51 -16.14
CA ASP A 78 -12.76 -2.77 -14.98
C ASP A 78 -11.27 -2.40 -15.14
N PRO A 79 -10.85 -1.18 -14.77
CA PRO A 79 -9.44 -0.80 -14.82
C PRO A 79 -8.57 -1.65 -13.89
N LEU A 80 -7.30 -1.81 -14.26
CA LEU A 80 -6.35 -2.48 -13.38
C LEU A 80 -6.24 -1.75 -12.02
N PRO A 81 -6.19 -2.49 -10.89
CA PRO A 81 -6.06 -1.90 -9.57
C PRO A 81 -4.73 -1.16 -9.44
N ARG A 82 -4.79 0.12 -9.05
CA ARG A 82 -3.62 0.99 -8.89
C ARG A 82 -3.31 1.16 -7.40
N PRO A 83 -2.04 1.29 -7.01
CA PRO A 83 -1.67 1.77 -5.68
C PRO A 83 -2.40 3.08 -5.37
N GLY A 84 -2.74 3.29 -4.10
CA GLY A 84 -3.45 4.49 -3.64
C GLY A 84 -4.94 4.58 -4.04
N THR A 85 -5.40 3.74 -4.98
CA THR A 85 -6.84 3.64 -5.27
C THR A 85 -7.45 2.62 -4.30
N PRO A 86 -8.49 2.99 -3.52
CA PRO A 86 -9.17 2.05 -2.65
C PRO A 86 -9.69 0.90 -3.49
N ASP A 87 -9.28 -0.33 -3.16
CA ASP A 87 -9.85 -1.52 -3.78
C ASP A 87 -11.30 -1.64 -3.30
N PRO A 88 -12.30 -1.60 -4.20
CA PRO A 88 -13.70 -1.72 -3.81
C PRO A 88 -14.03 -3.06 -3.12
N GLY A 89 -13.18 -4.08 -3.25
CA GLY A 89 -13.29 -5.36 -2.55
C GLY A 89 -12.61 -5.41 -1.17
N LEU A 90 -11.72 -4.47 -0.87
CA LEU A 90 -11.11 -4.28 0.44
C LEU A 90 -11.84 -3.13 1.13
N ALA A 91 -13.09 -3.36 1.55
CA ALA A 91 -13.71 -2.52 2.55
C ALA A 91 -12.69 -2.37 3.68
N GLU A 92 -12.28 -1.12 3.97
CA GLU A 92 -11.33 -0.79 5.01
C GLU A 92 -11.68 -1.63 6.23
N SER A 93 -10.91 -2.69 6.49
CA SER A 93 -10.94 -3.32 7.79
C SER A 93 -10.46 -2.20 8.68
N ALA A 94 -11.41 -1.52 9.34
CA ALA A 94 -11.13 -0.52 10.35
C ALA A 94 -10.05 -1.15 11.21
N GLU A 95 -8.81 -0.69 11.03
CA GLU A 95 -7.68 -1.29 11.69
C GLU A 95 -8.01 -1.16 13.17
N ASP A 96 -8.12 -2.32 13.82
CA ASP A 96 -8.60 -2.50 15.20
C ASP A 96 -7.52 -1.94 16.14
N PHE A 97 -7.28 -0.64 16.03
CA PHE A 97 -6.35 0.08 16.87
C PHE A 97 -7.00 0.25 18.23
N ALA A 98 -6.23 -0.05 19.27
CA ALA A 98 -6.62 0.24 20.62
C ALA A 98 -7.01 1.72 20.75
N SER A 99 -8.17 1.97 21.35
CA SER A 99 -8.62 3.31 21.65
C SER A 99 -7.67 4.00 22.62
N GLY A 100 -7.65 5.34 22.62
CA GLY A 100 -6.83 6.10 23.57
C GLY A 100 -7.13 5.77 25.04
N ALA A 101 -8.38 5.36 25.34
CA ALA A 101 -8.78 4.88 26.65
C ALA A 101 -8.11 3.54 27.01
N GLU A 102 -8.13 2.57 26.10
CA GLU A 102 -7.48 1.26 26.31
C GLU A 102 -5.96 1.40 26.47
N LEU A 103 -5.31 2.27 25.69
CA LEU A 103 -3.89 2.56 25.85
C LEU A 103 -3.58 3.18 27.21
N SER A 104 -4.40 4.13 27.67
CA SER A 104 -4.22 4.74 28.99
C SER A 104 -4.38 3.72 30.12
N GLN A 105 -5.30 2.77 29.98
CA GLN A 105 -5.57 1.76 30.99
C GLN A 105 -4.43 0.73 31.04
N PHE A 106 -3.93 0.29 29.89
CA PHE A 106 -2.75 -0.57 29.79
C PHE A 106 -1.49 0.07 30.39
N LEU A 107 -1.24 1.35 30.10
CA LEU A 107 -0.10 2.08 30.67
C LEU A 107 -0.18 2.21 32.19
N GLN A 108 -1.40 2.33 32.74
CA GLN A 108 -1.62 2.34 34.19
C GLN A 108 -1.34 0.96 34.81
N GLU A 109 -1.72 -0.14 34.16
CA GLU A 109 -1.43 -1.49 34.65
C GLU A 109 0.08 -1.79 34.69
N ILE A 110 0.84 -1.36 33.68
CA ILE A 110 2.30 -1.58 33.66
C ILE A 110 3.04 -0.79 34.75
N THR A 111 2.54 0.39 35.11
CA THR A 111 3.23 1.26 36.09
C THR A 111 3.00 0.81 37.54
N ASN A 112 2.03 -0.07 37.77
CA ASN A 112 1.69 -0.61 39.09
C ASN A 112 2.39 -1.95 39.43
N PHE A 113 3.30 -2.43 38.58
CA PHE A 113 4.24 -3.52 38.86
C PHE A 113 5.64 -2.99 39.19
#